data_AF-A0A7K3G9F7-F1
#
_entry.id   AF-A0A7K3G9F7-F1
#
_cell.length_a   1.000
_cell.length_b   1.000
_cell.length_c   1.000
_cell.angle_alpha   90.00
_cell.angle_beta   90.00
_cell.angle_gamma   90.00
#
_symmetry.space_group_name_H-M   'P 1'
#
loop_
_entity.id
_entity.type
_entity.pdbx_description
1 polymer ?
#
loop_
_entity_poly.entity_id
_entity_poly.type
_entity_poly.pdbx_seq_one_letter_code
_entity_poly.pdbx_strand_id
1 'polypeptide(L)'
;MVTVSSRPPTSTRPAATPAGLFARIALQALAAVVAGYLAMGVVAGLGLRAAGAADLPGGFTAVLAAVVVMATGGKVELSGDAGALAGTQAQLTAMPLTVTLVGALVTGYCFLRPLRHHAVTGARELLLRAGSVVVLWLLGLAGLSALARHDFRITVGGGEAEDPLMDLFGELLDSVNPTVGFRTDLGPTLSYGLLWILGVLLVALLVSRATPLPSRLVRYQEPVRPVARAMLLLLLAYVLVGLVVGLVVAATKGRPADTFAVLLLGLPNITWLALGVGIGGSWEGRAEGPFGLPVPQVLDAVLRGGSGGAPDLSTIDLSSLAAQDGRAWWLLPVAALLVLAAAFAAAVRSPARTRLWQHSLRTGVAFALTMLVVAPVTHVEARFGLSVLGIGELDSLGGQVLLRPHVWVIVGFALLWGLVLGLLAGLLASRVRRKGEVERPAPPPPDAR
;
A
#
# COMPACT_ATOMS: atom_id res chain seq x y z
N MET A 1 -64.43 -3.90 -34.10
CA MET A 1 -63.41 -4.30 -33.09
C MET A 1 -62.28 -3.30 -33.15
N VAL A 2 -62.15 -2.48 -32.11
CA VAL A 2 -61.19 -1.37 -32.02
C VAL A 2 -59.85 -1.91 -31.51
N THR A 3 -58.78 -1.75 -32.28
CA THR A 3 -57.41 -2.08 -31.89
C THR A 3 -56.86 -0.95 -31.01
N VAL A 4 -56.84 -1.17 -29.69
CA VAL A 4 -56.19 -0.29 -28.72
C VAL A 4 -54.68 -0.55 -28.77
N SER A 5 -53.94 0.35 -29.41
CA SER A 5 -52.48 0.39 -29.39
C SER A 5 -52.01 1.12 -28.13
N SER A 6 -51.70 0.37 -27.08
CA SER A 6 -51.11 0.90 -25.85
C SER A 6 -49.59 0.99 -25.98
N ARG A 7 -49.08 2.08 -26.57
CA ARG A 7 -47.68 2.49 -26.37
C ARG A 7 -47.59 3.31 -25.07
N PRO A 8 -46.81 2.88 -24.06
CA PRO A 8 -46.59 3.71 -22.88
C PRO A 8 -45.82 4.98 -23.28
N PRO A 9 -46.07 6.13 -22.63
CA PRO A 9 -45.34 7.36 -22.91
C PRO A 9 -43.87 7.16 -22.53
N THR A 10 -43.00 7.29 -23.52
CA THR A 10 -41.56 7.39 -23.32
C THR A 10 -41.29 8.65 -22.51
N SER A 11 -41.04 8.50 -21.21
CA SER A 11 -40.52 9.56 -20.34
C SER A 11 -39.17 10.02 -20.91
N THR A 12 -39.18 11.07 -21.73
CA THR A 12 -37.98 11.82 -22.12
C THR A 12 -37.47 12.55 -20.90
N ARG A 13 -36.53 11.92 -20.18
CA ARG A 13 -35.73 12.62 -19.16
C ARG A 13 -35.12 13.86 -19.83
N PRO A 14 -35.29 15.07 -19.27
CA PRO A 14 -34.69 16.27 -19.87
C PRO A 14 -33.18 16.06 -20.01
N ALA A 15 -32.66 16.33 -21.21
CA ALA A 15 -31.22 16.25 -21.47
C ALA A 15 -30.50 17.15 -20.47
N ALA A 16 -29.65 16.56 -19.63
CA ALA A 16 -28.95 17.32 -18.62
C ALA A 16 -28.11 18.41 -19.29
N THR A 17 -28.30 19.67 -18.89
CA THR A 17 -27.47 20.78 -19.32
C THR A 17 -25.99 20.49 -19.02
N PRO A 18 -25.04 20.91 -19.88
CA PRO A 18 -23.60 20.65 -19.70
C PRO A 18 -23.11 21.00 -18.29
N ALA A 19 -23.54 22.14 -17.74
CA ALA A 19 -23.22 22.59 -16.38
C ALA A 19 -23.64 21.59 -15.28
N GLY A 20 -24.80 20.96 -15.42
CA GLY A 20 -25.31 19.96 -14.46
C GLY A 20 -24.56 18.63 -14.53
N LEU A 21 -23.89 18.32 -15.65
CA LEU A 21 -22.98 17.17 -15.74
C LEU A 21 -21.66 17.46 -15.01
N PHE A 22 -21.06 18.63 -15.24
CA PHE A 22 -19.82 19.03 -14.56
C PHE A 22 -19.97 19.08 -13.04
N ALA A 23 -21.04 19.70 -12.54
CA ALA A 23 -21.30 19.78 -11.10
C ALA A 23 -21.44 18.39 -10.45
N ARG A 24 -22.12 17.44 -11.12
CA ARG A 24 -22.25 16.07 -10.63
C ARG A 24 -20.92 15.32 -10.64
N ILE A 25 -20.10 15.49 -11.67
CA ILE A 25 -18.76 14.88 -11.73
C ILE A 25 -17.87 15.44 -10.61
N ALA A 26 -17.90 16.76 -10.40
CA ALA A 26 -17.14 17.40 -9.33
C ALA A 26 -17.58 16.92 -7.94
N LEU A 27 -18.89 16.82 -7.68
CA LEU A 27 -19.41 16.30 -6.41
C LEU A 27 -19.02 14.83 -6.17
N GLN A 28 -19.07 14.00 -7.21
CA GLN A 28 -18.63 12.60 -7.14
C GLN A 28 -17.13 12.48 -6.88
N ALA A 29 -16.33 13.32 -7.53
CA ALA A 29 -14.89 13.39 -7.31
C ALA A 29 -14.57 13.85 -5.88
N LEU A 30 -15.25 14.89 -5.39
CA LEU A 30 -15.12 15.38 -4.03
C LEU A 30 -15.47 14.29 -3.01
N ALA A 31 -16.59 13.59 -3.20
CA ALA A 31 -16.98 12.49 -2.33
C ALA A 31 -15.93 11.37 -2.29
N ALA A 32 -15.30 11.05 -3.43
CA ALA A 32 -14.24 10.05 -3.49
C ALA A 32 -12.97 10.49 -2.74
N VAL A 33 -12.55 11.74 -2.93
CA VAL A 33 -11.37 12.32 -2.26
C VAL A 33 -11.59 12.43 -0.75
N VAL A 34 -12.74 12.96 -0.33
CA VAL A 34 -13.09 13.09 1.10
C VAL A 34 -13.17 11.72 1.76
N ALA A 35 -13.82 10.74 1.14
CA ALA A 35 -13.88 9.38 1.67
C ALA A 35 -12.48 8.76 1.82
N GLY A 36 -11.60 8.98 0.83
CA GLY A 36 -10.20 8.54 0.86
C GLY A 36 -9.45 9.11 2.06
N TYR A 37 -9.41 10.44 2.19
CA TYR A 37 -8.70 11.10 3.30
C TYR A 37 -9.30 10.77 4.67
N LEU A 38 -10.62 10.69 4.80
CA LEU A 38 -11.27 10.28 6.05
C LEU A 38 -10.86 8.86 6.46
N ALA A 39 -10.87 7.92 5.51
CA ALA A 39 -10.46 6.54 5.80
C ALA A 39 -8.99 6.46 6.22
N MET A 40 -8.12 7.20 5.53
CA MET A 40 -6.70 7.31 5.90
C MET A 40 -6.52 7.92 7.30
N GLY A 41 -7.20 9.03 7.59
CA GLY A 41 -7.13 9.70 8.88
C GLY A 41 -7.64 8.84 10.04
N VAL A 42 -8.71 8.08 9.85
CA VAL A 42 -9.21 7.14 10.86
C VAL A 42 -8.20 6.04 11.14
N VAL A 43 -7.67 5.39 10.10
CA VAL A 43 -6.72 4.28 10.27
C VAL A 43 -5.39 4.76 10.85
N ALA A 44 -4.86 5.86 10.34
CA ALA A 44 -3.65 6.49 10.87
C ALA A 44 -3.85 6.96 12.31
N GLY A 45 -4.99 7.58 12.63
CA GLY A 45 -5.30 8.04 13.98
C GLY A 45 -5.42 6.89 14.99
N LEU A 46 -6.09 5.80 14.62
CA LEU A 46 -6.16 4.60 15.46
C LEU A 46 -4.77 3.95 15.63
N GLY A 47 -3.97 3.88 14.56
CA GLY A 47 -2.61 3.34 14.60
C GLY A 47 -1.67 4.17 15.47
N LEU A 48 -1.73 5.50 15.35
CA LEU A 48 -0.97 6.44 16.18
C LEU A 48 -1.39 6.39 17.65
N ARG A 49 -2.69 6.27 17.94
CA ARG A 49 -3.15 6.06 19.32
C ARG A 49 -2.66 4.74 19.90
N ALA A 50 -2.70 3.66 19.12
CA ALA A 50 -2.14 2.37 19.53
C ALA A 50 -0.62 2.44 19.75
N ALA A 51 0.07 3.34 19.04
CA ALA A 51 1.51 3.61 19.20
C ALA A 51 1.84 4.57 20.36
N GLY A 52 0.87 4.99 21.17
CA GLY A 52 1.10 5.89 22.30
C GLY A 52 1.22 7.38 21.94
N ALA A 53 0.95 7.76 20.68
CA ALA A 53 1.03 9.17 20.26
C ALA A 53 -0.14 10.04 20.78
N ALA A 54 -1.10 9.45 21.51
CA ALA A 54 -2.27 10.16 22.03
C ALA A 54 -1.93 11.19 23.11
N ASP A 55 -0.83 10.98 23.83
CA ASP A 55 -0.42 11.79 24.98
C ASP A 55 0.47 12.98 24.58
N LEU A 56 0.68 13.19 23.28
CA LEU A 56 1.45 14.32 22.76
C LEU A 56 0.66 15.63 22.94
N PRO A 57 1.14 16.59 23.77
CA PRO A 57 0.43 17.85 24.00
C PRO A 57 0.38 18.67 22.69
N GLY A 58 -0.83 18.82 22.14
CA GLY A 58 -1.10 19.62 20.93
C GLY A 58 -0.59 19.05 19.59
N GLY A 59 0.29 18.04 19.59
CA GLY A 59 0.99 17.53 18.40
C GLY A 59 0.24 16.48 17.57
N PHE A 60 -0.80 15.84 18.11
CA PHE A 60 -1.44 14.68 17.48
C PHE A 60 -1.98 14.98 16.07
N THR A 61 -2.57 16.16 15.85
CA THR A 61 -3.16 16.53 14.55
C THR A 61 -2.14 16.68 13.45
N ALA A 62 -0.94 17.19 13.75
CA ALA A 62 0.10 17.30 12.74
C ALA A 62 0.87 16.01 12.53
N VAL A 63 1.09 15.21 13.58
CA VAL A 63 1.62 13.85 13.39
C VAL A 63 0.66 13.04 12.52
N LEU A 64 -0.64 13.16 12.75
CA LEU A 64 -1.67 12.56 11.89
C LEU A 64 -1.59 13.08 10.45
N ALA A 65 -1.48 14.40 10.26
CA ALA A 65 -1.35 15.00 8.93
C ALA A 65 -0.07 14.51 8.22
N ALA A 66 1.06 14.46 8.92
CA ALA A 66 2.33 13.96 8.42
C ALA A 66 2.24 12.48 8.01
N VAL A 67 1.62 11.63 8.83
CA VAL A 67 1.39 10.21 8.49
C VAL A 67 0.52 10.07 7.24
N VAL A 68 -0.54 10.88 7.11
CA VAL A 68 -1.39 10.86 5.91
C VAL A 68 -0.62 11.36 4.69
N VAL A 69 0.22 12.40 4.81
CA VAL A 69 1.10 12.88 3.72
C VAL A 69 2.09 11.79 3.31
N MET A 70 2.78 11.16 4.26
CA MET A 70 3.70 10.03 4.02
C MET A 70 3.02 8.85 3.34
N ALA A 71 1.78 8.54 3.76
CA ALA A 71 0.98 7.48 3.16
C ALA A 71 0.71 7.71 1.66
N THR A 72 0.73 8.96 1.18
CA THR A 72 0.56 9.32 -0.24
C THR A 72 1.86 9.40 -1.02
N GLY A 73 2.98 9.04 -0.38
CA GLY A 73 4.32 9.11 -0.97
C GLY A 73 5.05 10.42 -0.73
N GLY A 74 4.49 11.34 0.07
CA GLY A 74 5.19 12.53 0.50
C GLY A 74 6.39 12.20 1.38
N LYS A 75 7.50 12.91 1.18
CA LYS A 75 8.64 12.86 2.11
C LYS A 75 8.40 13.90 3.20
N VAL A 76 8.52 13.49 4.45
CA VAL A 76 8.42 14.38 5.60
C VAL A 76 9.77 14.37 6.30
N GLU A 77 10.41 15.52 6.36
CA GLU A 77 11.63 15.70 7.15
C GLU A 77 11.24 16.29 8.50
N LEU A 78 11.66 15.65 9.59
CA LEU A 78 11.59 16.25 10.91
C LEU A 78 12.87 17.05 11.12
N SER A 79 12.72 18.37 11.18
CA SER A 79 13.77 19.26 11.67
C SER A 79 13.35 19.80 13.03
N GLY A 80 14.04 19.40 14.09
CA GLY A 80 13.88 20.01 15.41
C GLY A 80 15.09 20.86 15.75
N ASP A 81 14.85 22.13 16.08
CA ASP A 81 15.87 23.02 16.63
C ASP A 81 15.80 22.88 18.16
N ALA A 82 16.83 22.28 18.77
CA ALA A 82 16.98 22.16 20.21
C ALA A 82 17.94 23.25 20.73
N GLY A 83 17.73 24.48 20.27
CA GLY A 83 18.56 25.64 20.60
C GLY A 83 19.89 25.70 19.83
N ALA A 84 20.64 26.79 20.04
CA ALA A 84 21.85 27.16 19.29
C ALA A 84 23.02 26.15 19.29
N LEU A 85 22.88 25.02 19.98
CA LEU A 85 23.94 24.04 20.23
C LEU A 85 23.56 22.59 19.86
N ALA A 86 22.29 22.29 19.53
CA ALA A 86 21.86 20.93 19.16
C ALA A 86 20.76 20.94 18.09
N GLY A 87 21.05 20.32 16.94
CA GLY A 87 20.06 20.07 15.89
C GLY A 87 19.65 18.60 15.90
N THR A 88 18.35 18.33 15.94
CA THR A 88 17.82 16.98 15.67
C THR A 88 17.42 16.90 14.20
N GLN A 89 18.11 16.05 13.44
CA GLN A 89 17.70 15.69 12.09
C GLN A 89 17.20 14.25 12.12
N ALA A 90 15.90 14.08 11.93
CA ALA A 90 15.30 12.77 11.76
C ALA A 90 14.70 12.68 10.36
N GLN A 91 15.27 11.81 9.53
CA GLN A 91 14.73 11.52 8.21
C GLN A 91 13.97 10.20 8.30
N LEU A 92 12.63 10.29 8.21
CA LEU A 92 11.75 9.13 8.22
C LEU A 92 11.19 8.91 6.81
N THR A 93 11.74 7.96 6.08
CA THR A 93 11.23 7.45 4.81
C THR A 93 10.66 6.05 5.03
N ALA A 94 9.55 5.99 5.76
CA ALA A 94 8.77 4.77 5.97
C ALA A 94 7.32 5.02 5.56
N MET A 95 6.88 4.44 4.44
CA MET A 95 5.48 4.59 4.02
C MET A 95 4.58 3.74 4.94
N PRO A 96 3.58 4.34 5.61
CA PRO A 96 2.58 3.60 6.37
C PRO A 96 1.61 2.91 5.40
N LEU A 97 2.02 1.75 4.87
CA LEU A 97 1.32 1.13 3.74
C LEU A 97 -0.09 0.66 4.08
N THR A 98 -0.43 0.41 5.35
CA THR A 98 -1.83 0.11 5.71
C THR A 98 -2.71 1.31 5.41
N VAL A 99 -2.26 2.51 5.80
CA VAL A 99 -2.97 3.78 5.54
C VAL A 99 -3.05 4.03 4.03
N THR A 100 -1.94 3.82 3.31
CA THR A 100 -1.89 3.90 1.85
C THR A 100 -2.87 2.96 1.16
N LEU A 101 -2.91 1.70 1.58
CA LEU A 101 -3.77 0.66 1.02
C LEU A 101 -5.25 0.99 1.24
N VAL A 102 -5.62 1.40 2.46
CA VAL A 102 -7.00 1.79 2.78
C VAL A 102 -7.42 3.00 1.96
N GLY A 103 -6.57 4.03 1.88
CA GLY A 103 -6.81 5.21 1.05
C GLY A 103 -7.03 4.83 -0.43
N ALA A 104 -6.18 3.96 -0.97
CA ALA A 104 -6.29 3.47 -2.35
C ALA A 104 -7.60 2.70 -2.61
N LEU A 105 -7.97 1.78 -1.71
CA LEU A 105 -9.18 0.96 -1.84
C LEU A 105 -10.45 1.80 -1.76
N VAL A 106 -10.54 2.73 -0.79
CA VAL A 106 -11.72 3.59 -0.60
C VAL A 106 -11.85 4.58 -1.75
N THR A 107 -10.75 5.25 -2.13
CA THR A 107 -10.75 6.21 -3.25
C THR A 107 -11.08 5.51 -4.56
N GLY A 108 -10.46 4.37 -4.84
CA GLY A 108 -10.73 3.56 -6.02
C GLY A 108 -12.18 3.05 -6.07
N TYR A 109 -12.74 2.59 -4.94
CA TYR A 109 -14.12 2.15 -4.85
C TYR A 109 -15.11 3.29 -5.14
N CYS A 110 -14.92 4.44 -4.50
CA CYS A 110 -15.77 5.63 -4.69
C CYS A 110 -15.66 6.20 -6.10
N PHE A 111 -14.46 6.20 -6.69
CA PHE A 111 -14.25 6.60 -8.09
C PHE A 111 -15.00 5.69 -9.08
N LEU A 112 -14.98 4.38 -8.84
CA LEU A 112 -15.64 3.41 -9.72
C LEU A 112 -17.15 3.34 -9.51
N ARG A 113 -17.68 3.71 -8.34
CA ARG A 113 -19.11 3.55 -7.99
C ARG A 113 -20.06 4.23 -8.99
N PRO A 114 -19.84 5.50 -9.41
CA PRO A 114 -20.69 6.13 -10.44
C PRO A 114 -20.62 5.47 -11.82
N LEU A 115 -19.50 4.82 -12.15
CA LEU A 115 -19.26 4.23 -13.46
C LEU A 115 -20.02 2.91 -13.65
N ARG A 116 -20.45 2.24 -12.57
CA ARG A 116 -21.15 0.95 -12.62
C ARG A 116 -22.51 0.98 -13.33
N HIS A 117 -23.13 2.16 -13.43
CA HIS A 117 -24.45 2.34 -14.01
C HIS A 117 -24.43 2.86 -15.46
N HIS A 118 -23.25 3.05 -16.05
CA HIS A 118 -23.10 3.58 -17.40
C HIS A 118 -22.63 2.48 -18.37
N ALA A 119 -23.36 2.25 -19.45
CA ALA A 119 -23.05 1.21 -20.43
C ALA A 119 -21.83 1.55 -21.31
N VAL A 120 -21.63 2.83 -21.64
CA VAL A 120 -20.47 3.35 -22.38
C VAL A 120 -20.18 4.78 -21.91
N THR A 121 -18.94 5.09 -21.51
CA THR A 121 -18.49 6.44 -21.12
C THR A 121 -17.46 6.89 -22.16
N GLY A 122 -17.63 8.11 -22.67
CA GLY A 122 -16.67 8.68 -23.62
C GLY A 122 -15.30 8.90 -22.96
N ALA A 123 -14.22 8.78 -23.74
CA ALA A 123 -12.85 8.99 -23.23
C ALA A 123 -12.69 10.35 -22.52
N ARG A 124 -13.31 11.40 -23.07
CA ARG A 124 -13.30 12.76 -22.50
C ARG A 124 -13.98 12.83 -21.13
N GLU A 125 -15.08 12.11 -20.93
CA GLU A 125 -15.78 12.09 -19.65
C GLU A 125 -14.98 11.32 -18.59
N LEU A 126 -14.34 10.20 -18.98
CA LEU A 126 -13.45 9.47 -18.08
C LEU A 126 -12.25 10.33 -17.66
N LEU A 127 -11.63 11.04 -18.61
CA LEU A 127 -10.53 11.97 -18.36
C LEU A 127 -10.97 13.12 -17.45
N LEU A 128 -12.16 13.67 -17.66
CA LEU A 128 -12.70 14.73 -16.80
C LEU A 128 -12.91 14.22 -15.37
N ARG A 129 -13.52 13.04 -15.19
CA ARG A 129 -13.72 12.43 -13.87
C ARG A 129 -12.39 12.16 -13.17
N ALA A 130 -11.43 11.57 -13.87
CA ALA A 130 -10.10 11.30 -13.33
C ALA A 130 -9.38 12.62 -12.99
N GLY A 131 -9.40 13.59 -13.90
CA GLY A 131 -8.81 14.91 -13.70
C GLY A 131 -9.40 15.66 -12.50
N SER A 132 -10.72 15.63 -12.32
CA SER A 132 -11.37 16.23 -11.13
C SER A 132 -10.92 15.57 -9.83
N VAL A 133 -10.79 14.24 -9.79
CA VAL A 133 -10.27 13.53 -8.60
C VAL A 133 -8.81 13.92 -8.34
N VAL A 134 -7.97 13.95 -9.38
CA VAL A 134 -6.54 14.31 -9.26
C VAL A 134 -6.39 15.74 -8.72
N VAL A 135 -7.11 16.71 -9.30
CA VAL A 135 -7.03 18.12 -8.85
C VAL A 135 -7.48 18.27 -7.40
N LEU A 136 -8.63 17.70 -7.04
CA LEU A 136 -9.15 17.77 -5.67
C LEU A 136 -8.25 17.04 -4.67
N TRP A 137 -7.65 15.93 -5.08
CA TRP A 137 -6.66 15.20 -4.27
C TRP A 137 -5.44 16.07 -3.98
N LEU A 138 -4.85 16.69 -5.00
CA LEU A 138 -3.68 17.55 -4.83
C LEU A 138 -3.99 18.79 -3.99
N LEU A 139 -5.19 19.36 -4.11
CA LEU A 139 -5.63 20.45 -3.24
C LEU A 139 -5.76 20.01 -1.78
N GLY A 140 -6.32 18.82 -1.54
CA GLY A 140 -6.37 18.22 -0.20
C GLY A 140 -4.98 17.94 0.37
N LEU A 141 -4.07 17.41 -0.46
CA LEU A 141 -2.68 17.15 -0.09
C LEU A 141 -1.94 18.44 0.26
N ALA A 142 -2.08 19.50 -0.55
CA ALA A 142 -1.50 20.81 -0.26
C ALA A 142 -2.03 21.39 1.06
N GLY A 143 -3.34 21.23 1.35
CA GLY A 143 -3.94 21.62 2.62
C GLY A 143 -3.39 20.85 3.82
N LEU A 144 -3.24 19.53 3.69
CA LEU A 144 -2.64 18.69 4.74
C LEU A 144 -1.15 19.00 4.95
N SER A 145 -0.40 19.23 3.88
CA SER A 145 1.00 19.68 3.97
C SER A 145 1.11 21.05 4.64
N ALA A 146 0.13 21.95 4.44
CA ALA A 146 0.08 23.21 5.17
C ALA A 146 -0.19 23.00 6.67
N LEU A 147 -1.11 22.09 7.02
CA LEU A 147 -1.41 21.75 8.42
C LEU A 147 -0.23 21.03 9.12
N ALA A 148 0.54 20.24 8.38
CA ALA A 148 1.72 19.55 8.91
C ALA A 148 2.85 20.54 9.27
N ARG A 149 2.94 21.70 8.62
CA ARG A 149 4.01 22.70 8.82
C ARG A 149 3.93 23.49 10.14
N HIS A 150 3.03 23.14 11.06
CA HIS A 150 3.00 23.81 12.36
C HIS A 150 4.17 23.33 13.22
N ASP A 151 4.92 24.28 13.79
CA ASP A 151 5.96 24.00 14.77
C ASP A 151 5.30 23.55 16.08
N PHE A 152 5.59 22.33 16.53
CA PHE A 152 5.14 21.85 17.83
C PHE A 152 6.23 22.08 18.85
N ARG A 153 5.84 22.66 19.98
CA ARG A 153 6.65 22.65 21.19
C ARG A 153 6.49 21.26 21.81
N ILE A 154 7.56 20.50 21.88
CA ILE A 154 7.55 19.22 22.60
C ILE A 154 8.31 19.45 23.90
N THR A 155 7.60 19.51 25.02
CA THR A 155 8.23 19.31 26.33
C THR A 155 8.43 17.82 26.52
N VAL A 156 9.66 17.32 26.34
CA VAL A 156 9.99 15.92 26.64
C VAL A 156 10.22 15.84 28.14
N GLY A 157 9.14 15.64 28.89
CA GLY A 157 9.17 15.42 30.33
C GLY A 157 7.93 14.63 30.74
N GLY A 158 8.10 13.35 31.07
CA GLY A 158 6.99 12.50 31.53
C GLY A 158 7.22 11.01 31.36
N GLY A 159 8.23 10.47 32.03
CA GLY A 159 8.38 9.02 32.23
C GLY A 159 9.14 8.77 33.51
N GLU A 160 8.45 8.29 34.54
CA GLU A 160 9.03 7.88 35.83
C GLU A 160 10.03 6.73 35.60
N ALA A 161 11.31 7.08 35.45
CA ALA A 161 12.42 6.16 35.52
C ALA A 161 13.53 6.83 36.33
N GLU A 162 13.80 6.30 37.51
CA GLU A 162 14.82 6.75 38.46
C GLU A 162 16.24 6.56 37.89
N ASP A 163 16.63 7.37 36.91
CA ASP A 163 18.01 7.45 36.43
C ASP A 163 18.53 8.89 36.61
N PRO A 164 19.46 9.16 37.56
CA PRO A 164 19.92 10.50 37.92
C PRO A 164 20.56 11.29 36.77
N LEU A 165 20.97 10.61 35.69
CA LEU A 165 21.47 11.26 34.48
C LEU A 165 20.35 11.77 33.58
N MET A 166 19.22 11.07 33.51
CA MET A 166 18.08 11.47 32.68
C MET A 166 17.33 12.68 33.23
N ASP A 167 17.28 12.86 34.55
CA ASP A 167 16.71 14.07 35.17
C ASP A 167 17.51 15.33 34.83
N LEU A 168 18.84 15.22 34.77
CA LEU A 168 19.71 16.35 34.39
C LEU A 168 19.54 16.75 32.92
N PHE A 169 19.34 15.77 32.03
CA PHE A 169 19.02 16.03 30.62
C PHE A 169 17.59 16.56 30.45
N GLY A 170 16.63 16.08 31.25
CA GLY A 170 15.25 16.57 31.30
C GLY A 170 15.15 18.04 31.72
N GLU A 171 15.81 18.43 32.81
CA GLU A 171 15.86 19.82 33.27
C GLU A 171 16.53 20.77 32.25
N LEU A 172 17.58 20.30 31.56
CA LEU A 172 18.22 21.07 30.50
C LEU A 172 17.32 21.22 29.26
N LEU A 173 16.56 20.19 28.87
CA LEU A 173 15.63 20.25 27.75
C LEU A 173 14.38 21.11 28.06
N ASP A 174 13.87 21.06 29.29
CA ASP A 174 12.76 21.92 29.74
C ASP A 174 13.14 23.40 29.74
N SER A 175 14.43 23.73 29.94
CA SER A 175 14.94 25.10 29.85
C SER A 175 15.05 25.65 28.41
N VAL A 176 15.06 24.78 27.39
CA VAL A 176 15.34 25.15 25.99
C VAL A 176 14.09 25.12 25.08
N ASN A 177 12.94 24.63 25.55
CA ASN A 177 11.66 24.63 24.81
C ASN A 177 11.83 24.21 23.32
N PRO A 178 12.22 22.95 23.04
CA PRO A 178 12.54 22.55 21.67
C PRO A 178 11.29 22.61 20.78
N THR A 179 11.43 23.31 19.66
CA THR A 179 10.42 23.37 18.60
C THR A 179 10.76 22.36 17.52
N VAL A 180 9.89 21.37 17.32
CA VAL A 180 9.96 20.40 16.23
C VAL A 180 9.02 20.84 15.13
N GLY A 181 9.57 21.20 13.97
CA GLY A 181 8.81 21.56 12.78
C GLY A 181 8.90 20.46 11.72
N PHE A 182 7.75 20.03 11.19
CA PHE A 182 7.73 19.15 10.02
C PHE A 182 7.88 20.01 8.76
N ARG A 183 9.06 20.03 8.15
CA ARG A 183 9.24 20.66 6.83
C ARG A 183 8.90 19.64 5.76
N THR A 184 7.83 19.91 5.04
CA THR A 184 7.43 19.15 3.86
C THR A 184 7.75 19.98 2.63
N ASP A 185 8.67 19.50 1.78
CA ASP A 185 8.88 20.11 0.47
C ASP A 185 7.64 19.90 -0.40
N LEU A 186 6.90 20.99 -0.65
CA LEU A 186 5.62 20.94 -1.36
C LEU A 186 5.76 20.38 -2.79
N GLY A 187 6.85 20.73 -3.49
CA GLY A 187 7.07 20.30 -4.88
C GLY A 187 7.15 18.78 -5.03
N PRO A 188 8.17 18.13 -4.42
CA PRO A 188 8.28 16.66 -4.37
C PRO A 188 7.05 15.98 -3.78
N THR A 189 6.44 16.53 -2.74
CA THR A 189 5.27 15.92 -2.11
C THR A 189 4.07 15.88 -3.05
N LEU A 190 3.79 16.96 -3.77
CA LEU A 190 2.72 17.00 -4.77
C LEU A 190 3.03 16.10 -5.97
N SER A 191 4.29 15.97 -6.38
CA SER A 191 4.66 15.10 -7.50
C SER A 191 4.52 13.61 -7.14
N TYR A 192 4.96 13.20 -5.94
CA TYR A 192 4.72 11.85 -5.43
C TYR A 192 3.23 11.58 -5.20
N GLY A 193 2.50 12.55 -4.62
CA GLY A 193 1.06 12.45 -4.45
C GLY A 193 0.29 12.33 -5.77
N LEU A 194 0.73 13.05 -6.82
CA LEU A 194 0.21 12.93 -8.19
C LEU A 194 0.47 11.53 -8.76
N LEU A 195 1.71 11.05 -8.65
CA LEU A 195 2.07 9.70 -9.11
C LEU A 195 1.23 8.63 -8.40
N TRP A 196 1.05 8.78 -7.09
CA TRP A 196 0.27 7.89 -6.26
C TRP A 196 -1.19 7.85 -6.71
N ILE A 197 -1.87 9.00 -6.83
CA ILE A 197 -3.29 9.02 -7.20
C ILE A 197 -3.51 8.51 -8.63
N LEU A 198 -2.60 8.82 -9.56
CA LEU A 198 -2.65 8.26 -10.91
C LEU A 198 -2.48 6.74 -10.90
N GLY A 199 -1.57 6.22 -10.07
CA GLY A 199 -1.39 4.79 -9.86
C GLY A 199 -2.67 4.12 -9.31
N VAL A 200 -3.29 4.71 -8.28
CA VAL A 200 -4.55 4.21 -7.70
C VAL A 200 -5.67 4.18 -8.73
N LEU A 201 -5.87 5.27 -9.48
CA LEU A 201 -6.89 5.34 -10.52
C LEU A 201 -6.63 4.32 -11.63
N LEU A 202 -5.38 4.17 -12.06
CA LEU A 202 -4.99 3.18 -13.06
C LEU A 202 -5.28 1.74 -12.59
N VAL A 203 -4.87 1.38 -11.38
CA VAL A 203 -5.13 0.05 -10.79
C VAL A 203 -6.64 -0.19 -10.64
N ALA A 204 -7.39 0.81 -10.17
CA ALA A 204 -8.85 0.72 -10.06
C ALA A 204 -9.50 0.44 -11.42
N LEU A 205 -9.06 1.13 -12.47
CA LEU A 205 -9.52 0.90 -13.84
C LEU A 205 -9.14 -0.50 -14.34
N LEU A 206 -7.90 -0.95 -14.12
CA LEU A 206 -7.40 -2.26 -14.56
C LEU A 206 -8.16 -3.44 -13.93
N VAL A 207 -8.51 -3.33 -12.65
CA VAL A 207 -9.15 -4.42 -11.88
C VAL A 207 -10.67 -4.45 -12.03
N SER A 208 -11.29 -3.31 -12.31
CA SER A 208 -12.75 -3.17 -12.39
C SER A 208 -13.34 -3.91 -13.59
N ARG A 209 -14.47 -4.62 -13.34
CA ARG A 209 -15.23 -5.32 -14.38
C ARG A 209 -16.23 -4.43 -15.12
N ALA A 210 -16.71 -3.38 -14.45
CA ALA A 210 -17.88 -2.60 -14.85
C ALA A 210 -17.50 -1.22 -15.40
N THR A 211 -16.21 -0.98 -15.69
CA THR A 211 -15.82 0.32 -16.24
C THR A 211 -16.10 0.35 -17.74
N PRO A 212 -16.96 1.25 -18.21
CA PRO A 212 -17.15 1.46 -19.63
C PRO A 212 -15.92 2.17 -20.20
N LEU A 213 -14.92 1.38 -20.62
CA LEU A 213 -13.77 1.91 -21.32
C LEU A 213 -14.11 2.21 -22.79
N PRO A 214 -13.41 3.18 -23.42
CA PRO A 214 -13.47 3.37 -24.86
C PRO A 214 -13.22 2.05 -25.59
N SER A 215 -13.96 1.79 -26.67
CA SER A 215 -13.90 0.53 -27.44
C SER A 215 -12.48 0.11 -27.84
N ARG A 216 -11.58 1.08 -28.10
CA ARG A 216 -10.17 0.85 -28.41
C ARG A 216 -9.38 0.23 -27.24
N LEU A 217 -9.70 0.60 -26.01
CA LEU A 217 -9.03 0.12 -24.79
C LEU A 217 -9.63 -1.19 -24.27
N VAL A 218 -10.90 -1.49 -24.59
CA VAL A 218 -11.57 -2.74 -24.19
C VAL A 218 -10.79 -3.97 -24.69
N ARG A 219 -10.30 -3.94 -25.93
CA ARG A 219 -9.52 -5.05 -26.53
C ARG A 219 -8.25 -5.39 -25.74
N TYR A 220 -7.57 -4.39 -25.20
CA TYR A 220 -6.36 -4.59 -24.39
C TYR A 220 -6.68 -4.97 -22.94
N GLN A 221 -7.87 -4.61 -22.45
CA GLN A 221 -8.25 -4.85 -21.06
C GLN A 221 -8.79 -6.26 -20.81
N GLU A 222 -9.46 -6.87 -21.79
CA GLU A 222 -9.95 -8.26 -21.71
C GLU A 222 -8.86 -9.28 -21.26
N PRO A 223 -7.63 -9.26 -21.81
CA PRO A 223 -6.58 -10.17 -21.36
C PRO A 223 -5.90 -9.78 -20.04
N VAL A 224 -5.85 -8.48 -19.71
CA VAL A 224 -5.10 -7.97 -18.54
C VAL A 224 -5.92 -8.05 -17.26
N ARG A 225 -7.24 -7.84 -17.34
CA ARG A 225 -8.13 -7.72 -16.18
C ARG A 225 -8.17 -8.95 -15.26
N PRO A 226 -8.26 -10.20 -15.75
CA PRO A 226 -8.27 -11.37 -14.88
C PRO A 226 -7.01 -11.47 -14.02
N VAL A 227 -5.87 -11.14 -14.62
CA VAL A 227 -4.56 -11.24 -13.98
C VAL A 227 -4.31 -10.07 -13.04
N ALA A 228 -4.61 -8.84 -13.46
CA ALA A 228 -4.52 -7.66 -12.58
C ALA A 228 -5.37 -7.82 -11.32
N ARG A 229 -6.60 -8.32 -11.46
CA ARG A 229 -7.47 -8.63 -10.31
C ARG A 229 -6.89 -9.74 -9.43
N ALA A 230 -6.27 -10.76 -10.02
CA ALA A 230 -5.63 -11.82 -9.26
C ALA A 230 -4.43 -11.32 -8.46
N MET A 231 -3.60 -10.45 -9.04
CA MET A 231 -2.46 -9.84 -8.33
C MET A 231 -2.93 -8.94 -7.18
N LEU A 232 -3.98 -8.13 -7.38
CA LEU A 232 -4.57 -7.37 -6.27
C LEU A 232 -5.07 -8.31 -5.15
N LEU A 233 -5.78 -9.39 -5.51
CA LEU A 233 -6.27 -10.36 -4.53
C LEU A 233 -5.14 -11.10 -3.82
N LEU A 234 -4.02 -11.37 -4.50
CA LEU A 234 -2.82 -11.95 -3.89
C LEU A 234 -2.28 -11.03 -2.79
N LEU A 235 -2.07 -9.74 -3.09
CA LEU A 235 -1.59 -8.77 -2.11
C LEU A 235 -2.54 -8.62 -0.93
N LEU A 236 -3.86 -8.59 -1.19
CA LEU A 236 -4.88 -8.53 -0.14
C LEU A 236 -4.95 -9.82 0.69
N ALA A 237 -4.73 -10.98 0.08
CA ALA A 237 -4.68 -12.26 0.80
C ALA A 237 -3.50 -12.30 1.76
N TYR A 238 -2.33 -11.81 1.34
CA TYR A 238 -1.17 -11.67 2.23
C TYR A 238 -1.44 -10.74 3.41
N VAL A 239 -2.08 -9.60 3.16
CA VAL A 239 -2.49 -8.66 4.22
C VAL A 239 -3.50 -9.33 5.17
N LEU A 240 -4.46 -10.10 4.63
CA LEU A 240 -5.44 -10.82 5.45
C LEU A 240 -4.79 -11.91 6.31
N VAL A 241 -3.86 -12.69 5.75
CA VAL A 241 -3.10 -13.70 6.50
C VAL A 241 -2.30 -13.02 7.61
N GLY A 242 -1.59 -11.93 7.31
CA GLY A 242 -0.87 -11.16 8.32
C GLY A 242 -1.78 -10.53 9.38
N LEU A 243 -2.97 -10.08 9.00
CA LEU A 243 -3.97 -9.56 9.94
C LEU A 243 -4.43 -10.66 10.91
N VAL A 244 -4.74 -11.86 10.40
CA VAL A 244 -5.13 -13.01 11.23
C VAL A 244 -3.99 -13.38 12.19
N VAL A 245 -2.76 -13.50 11.68
CA VAL A 245 -1.58 -13.79 12.51
C VAL A 245 -1.36 -12.71 13.56
N GLY A 246 -1.44 -11.43 13.18
CA GLY A 246 -1.26 -10.31 14.08
C GLY A 246 -2.35 -10.22 15.16
N LEU A 247 -3.61 -10.53 14.84
CA LEU A 247 -4.68 -10.62 15.83
C LEU A 247 -4.45 -11.76 16.83
N VAL A 248 -3.99 -12.92 16.35
CA VAL A 248 -3.60 -14.04 17.23
C VAL A 248 -2.43 -13.64 18.13
N VAL A 249 -1.42 -12.94 17.59
CA VAL A 249 -0.28 -12.44 18.38
C VAL A 249 -0.74 -11.42 19.42
N ALA A 250 -1.60 -10.48 19.06
CA ALA A 250 -2.16 -9.49 19.98
C ALA A 250 -2.92 -10.17 21.13
N ALA A 251 -3.64 -11.25 20.84
CA ALA A 251 -4.38 -12.02 21.84
C ALA A 251 -3.49 -12.91 22.73
N THR A 252 -2.27 -13.27 22.30
CA THR A 252 -1.42 -14.28 22.98
C THR A 252 -0.15 -13.73 23.63
N LYS A 253 0.41 -12.61 23.14
CA LYS A 253 1.77 -12.15 23.52
C LYS A 253 1.82 -10.89 24.39
N GLY A 254 0.70 -10.43 24.96
CA GLY A 254 0.69 -9.42 26.03
C GLY A 254 1.07 -7.98 25.65
N ARG A 255 1.30 -7.68 24.36
CA ARG A 255 1.55 -6.31 23.84
C ARG A 255 0.55 -5.95 22.74
N PRO A 256 -0.74 -5.80 23.06
CA PRO A 256 -1.77 -5.53 22.06
C PRO A 256 -1.58 -4.16 21.41
N ALA A 257 -1.19 -3.13 22.17
CA ALA A 257 -1.01 -1.76 21.66
C ALA A 257 0.02 -1.70 20.51
N ASP A 258 1.24 -2.19 20.75
CA ASP A 258 2.30 -2.26 19.73
C ASP A 258 1.87 -3.07 18.51
N THR A 259 1.20 -4.21 18.74
CA THR A 259 0.72 -5.07 17.64
C THR A 259 -0.34 -4.35 16.81
N PHE A 260 -1.26 -3.61 17.43
CA PHE A 260 -2.27 -2.81 16.73
C PHE A 260 -1.64 -1.63 15.97
N ALA A 261 -0.60 -0.99 16.52
CA ALA A 261 0.14 0.05 15.83
C ALA A 261 0.75 -0.50 14.52
N VAL A 262 1.39 -1.67 14.57
CA VAL A 262 1.93 -2.34 13.38
C VAL A 262 0.83 -2.74 12.41
N LEU A 263 -0.27 -3.32 12.91
CA LEU A 263 -1.40 -3.71 12.08
C LEU A 263 -1.99 -2.52 11.30
N LEU A 264 -2.19 -1.40 11.98
CA LEU A 264 -2.87 -0.22 11.45
C LEU A 264 -1.97 0.71 10.65
N LEU A 265 -0.65 0.68 10.85
CA LEU A 265 0.29 1.55 10.14
C LEU A 265 1.08 0.81 9.05
N GLY A 266 1.57 -0.41 9.34
CA GLY A 266 2.64 -1.03 8.55
C GLY A 266 2.43 -2.51 8.18
N LEU A 267 1.22 -3.05 8.26
CA LEU A 267 0.97 -4.47 7.99
C LEU A 267 1.35 -4.89 6.56
N PRO A 268 1.05 -4.12 5.49
CA PRO A 268 1.53 -4.44 4.16
C PRO A 268 3.05 -4.39 4.04
N ASN A 269 3.75 -3.56 4.82
CA ASN A 269 5.22 -3.51 4.81
C ASN A 269 5.81 -4.88 5.16
N ILE A 270 5.27 -5.53 6.19
CA ILE A 270 5.73 -6.84 6.64
C ILE A 270 5.21 -7.96 5.74
N THR A 271 3.92 -7.94 5.40
CA THR A 271 3.30 -9.05 4.64
C THR A 271 3.77 -9.11 3.19
N TRP A 272 4.02 -7.97 2.55
CA TRP A 272 4.54 -7.95 1.19
C TRP A 272 6.05 -8.25 1.13
N LEU A 273 6.81 -7.86 2.16
CA LEU A 273 8.17 -8.35 2.34
C LEU A 273 8.17 -9.88 2.51
N ALA A 274 7.27 -10.43 3.33
CA ALA A 274 7.14 -11.87 3.52
C ALA A 274 6.79 -12.63 2.21
N LEU A 275 5.96 -12.05 1.34
CA LEU A 275 5.74 -12.57 -0.02
C LEU A 275 7.04 -12.57 -0.82
N GLY A 276 7.74 -11.45 -0.83
CA GLY A 276 8.97 -11.27 -1.58
C GLY A 276 10.11 -12.18 -1.13
N VAL A 277 10.29 -12.36 0.17
CA VAL A 277 11.21 -13.34 0.76
C VAL A 277 10.76 -14.77 0.45
N GLY A 278 9.46 -15.06 0.57
CA GLY A 278 8.91 -16.39 0.31
C GLY A 278 9.12 -16.90 -1.12
N ILE A 279 9.22 -16.00 -2.10
CA ILE A 279 9.56 -16.36 -3.49
C ILE A 279 11.07 -16.47 -3.75
N GLY A 280 11.92 -16.19 -2.75
CA GLY A 280 13.38 -16.24 -2.85
C GLY A 280 14.05 -14.87 -3.01
N GLY A 281 13.30 -13.77 -2.86
CA GLY A 281 13.87 -12.43 -2.85
C GLY A 281 14.65 -12.11 -1.58
N SER A 282 15.48 -11.07 -1.64
CA SER A 282 16.28 -10.61 -0.50
C SER A 282 16.25 -9.10 -0.32
N TRP A 283 16.42 -8.67 0.93
CA TRP A 283 16.54 -7.29 1.36
C TRP A 283 17.87 -7.10 2.08
N GLU A 284 18.52 -5.98 1.90
CA GLU A 284 19.64 -5.56 2.75
C GLU A 284 19.08 -4.72 3.88
N GLY A 285 19.43 -5.00 5.12
CA GLY A 285 18.99 -4.18 6.22
C GLY A 285 19.99 -4.07 7.37
N ARG A 286 19.77 -3.04 8.18
CA ARG A 286 20.56 -2.76 9.38
C ARG A 286 19.65 -2.07 10.38
N ALA A 287 19.73 -2.46 11.64
CA ALA A 287 19.07 -1.78 12.75
C ALA A 287 20.09 -1.48 13.86
N GLU A 288 20.29 -0.19 14.14
CA GLU A 288 21.15 0.30 15.22
C GLU A 288 20.35 1.13 16.21
N GLY A 289 20.69 0.99 17.50
CA GLY A 289 20.14 1.78 18.60
C GLY A 289 19.49 0.96 19.72
N PRO A 290 19.26 1.57 20.90
CA PRO A 290 18.70 0.90 22.09
C PRO A 290 17.19 0.61 22.00
N PHE A 291 16.52 1.08 20.94
CA PHE A 291 15.07 1.00 20.80
C PHE A 291 14.61 -0.35 20.24
N GLY A 292 13.54 -0.90 20.80
CA GLY A 292 12.82 -2.03 20.21
C GLY A 292 12.13 -1.60 18.92
N LEU A 293 12.49 -2.18 17.78
CA LEU A 293 11.73 -1.95 16.55
C LEU A 293 10.34 -2.57 16.69
N PRO A 294 9.25 -1.86 16.29
CA PRO A 294 7.91 -2.42 16.20
C PRO A 294 7.81 -3.33 14.96
N VAL A 295 8.66 -4.35 14.91
CA VAL A 295 8.72 -5.38 13.85
C VAL A 295 8.79 -6.76 14.51
N PRO A 296 8.48 -7.86 13.78
CA PRO A 296 8.58 -9.20 14.34
C PRO A 296 9.97 -9.46 14.91
N GLN A 297 10.05 -10.09 16.09
CA GLN A 297 11.29 -10.34 16.83
C GLN A 297 12.37 -11.05 15.98
N VAL A 298 11.96 -11.91 15.04
CA VAL A 298 12.88 -12.61 14.13
C VAL A 298 13.53 -11.65 13.13
N LEU A 299 12.77 -10.68 12.61
CA LEU A 299 13.28 -9.66 11.70
C LEU A 299 14.21 -8.69 12.44
N ASP A 300 13.80 -8.30 13.65
CA ASP A 300 14.60 -7.45 14.54
C ASP A 300 15.94 -8.11 14.93
N ALA A 301 15.91 -9.42 15.25
CA ALA A 301 17.10 -10.19 15.57
C ALA A 301 18.06 -10.33 14.38
N VAL A 302 17.57 -10.52 13.15
CA VAL A 302 18.43 -10.58 11.95
C VAL A 302 19.04 -9.20 11.65
N LEU A 303 18.26 -8.12 11.79
CA LEU A 303 18.73 -6.76 11.56
C LEU A 303 19.80 -6.29 12.56
N ARG A 304 19.80 -6.85 13.78
CA ARG A 304 20.81 -6.57 14.83
C ARG A 304 21.89 -7.64 14.95
N GLY A 305 21.64 -8.86 14.46
CA GLY A 305 22.53 -10.02 14.57
C GLY A 305 23.76 -9.97 13.66
N GLY A 306 23.84 -8.99 12.75
CA GLY A 306 25.04 -8.72 11.94
C GLY A 306 26.26 -8.24 12.75
N SER A 307 26.14 -8.10 14.08
CA SER A 307 27.17 -7.59 14.98
C SER A 307 28.26 -8.62 15.29
N GLY A 308 29.16 -8.78 14.33
CA GLY A 308 30.51 -9.30 14.51
C GLY A 308 31.55 -8.34 13.92
N GLY A 309 31.53 -7.06 14.34
CA GLY A 309 32.61 -6.11 14.06
C GLY A 309 32.88 -5.72 12.59
N ALA A 310 31.98 -6.02 11.65
CA ALA A 310 32.11 -5.61 10.25
C ALA A 310 31.10 -4.49 9.90
N PRO A 311 31.49 -3.50 9.07
CA PRO A 311 30.64 -2.38 8.65
C PRO A 311 29.53 -2.77 7.63
N ASP A 312 29.29 -4.06 7.39
CA ASP A 312 28.45 -4.52 6.29
C ASP A 312 26.95 -4.63 6.64
N LEU A 313 26.11 -4.40 5.62
CA LEU A 313 24.65 -4.54 5.67
C LEU A 313 24.27 -6.04 5.83
N SER A 314 23.29 -6.34 6.68
CA SER A 314 22.80 -7.72 6.86
C SER A 314 21.79 -8.09 5.76
N THR A 315 22.01 -9.20 5.06
CA THR A 315 21.07 -9.68 4.03
C THR A 315 19.95 -10.49 4.69
N ILE A 316 18.72 -9.98 4.57
CA ILE A 316 17.48 -10.65 4.92
C ILE A 316 17.03 -11.47 3.71
N ASP A 317 17.17 -12.77 3.83
CA ASP A 317 16.71 -13.79 2.89
C ASP A 317 15.95 -14.91 3.64
N LEU A 318 15.41 -15.87 2.91
CA LEU A 318 14.67 -16.97 3.54
C LEU A 318 15.55 -17.81 4.47
N SER A 319 16.82 -18.01 4.11
CA SER A 319 17.81 -18.79 4.87
C SER A 319 18.18 -18.14 6.20
N SER A 320 18.46 -16.84 6.21
CA SER A 320 18.80 -16.08 7.41
C SER A 320 17.63 -16.02 8.39
N LEU A 321 16.41 -15.79 7.90
CA LEU A 321 15.22 -15.85 8.75
C LEU A 321 14.98 -17.26 9.31
N ALA A 322 15.20 -18.29 8.49
CA ALA A 322 15.05 -19.69 8.91
C ALA A 322 16.13 -20.15 9.89
N ALA A 323 17.34 -19.60 9.81
CA ALA A 323 18.41 -19.83 10.77
C ALA A 323 18.06 -19.29 12.15
N GLN A 324 17.33 -18.17 12.21
CA GLN A 324 16.85 -17.57 13.46
C GLN A 324 15.58 -18.26 13.99
N ASP A 325 14.62 -18.56 13.12
CA ASP A 325 13.40 -19.30 13.46
C ASP A 325 13.01 -20.23 12.30
N GLY A 326 13.07 -21.55 12.53
CA GLY A 326 12.73 -22.56 11.53
C GLY A 326 11.31 -22.44 10.97
N ARG A 327 10.40 -21.71 11.66
CA ARG A 327 9.06 -21.39 11.14
C ARG A 327 9.10 -20.51 9.89
N ALA A 328 10.16 -19.76 9.65
CA ALA A 328 10.30 -18.92 8.44
C ALA A 328 10.25 -19.76 7.15
N TRP A 329 10.59 -21.05 7.20
CA TRP A 329 10.40 -21.97 6.07
C TRP A 329 8.97 -22.05 5.56
N TRP A 330 7.96 -21.72 6.38
CA TRP A 330 6.56 -21.65 5.95
C TRP A 330 6.28 -20.54 4.94
N LEU A 331 7.15 -19.53 4.82
CA LEU A 331 6.99 -18.45 3.83
C LEU A 331 6.99 -19.00 2.39
N LEU A 332 7.83 -19.99 2.10
CA LEU A 332 7.94 -20.62 0.79
C LEU A 332 6.67 -21.38 0.36
N PRO A 333 6.13 -22.36 1.12
CA PRO A 333 4.90 -23.05 0.75
C PRO A 333 3.68 -22.13 0.78
N VAL A 334 3.61 -21.14 1.67
CA VAL A 334 2.53 -20.13 1.68
C VAL A 334 2.58 -19.28 0.41
N ALA A 335 3.76 -18.82 -0.02
CA ALA A 335 3.93 -18.11 -1.27
C ALA A 335 3.51 -18.97 -2.47
N ALA A 336 3.95 -20.23 -2.51
CA ALA A 336 3.56 -21.16 -3.56
C ALA A 336 2.05 -21.34 -3.65
N LEU A 337 1.40 -21.55 -2.52
CA LEU A 337 -0.04 -21.77 -2.44
C LEU A 337 -0.83 -20.52 -2.88
N LEU A 338 -0.47 -19.35 -2.36
CA LEU A 338 -1.20 -18.11 -2.65
C LEU A 338 -0.97 -17.62 -4.09
N VAL A 339 0.25 -17.71 -4.61
CA VAL A 339 0.55 -17.38 -6.01
C VAL A 339 -0.16 -18.37 -6.95
N LEU A 340 -0.19 -19.67 -6.62
CA LEU A 340 -0.91 -20.66 -7.41
C LEU A 340 -2.42 -20.41 -7.38
N ALA A 341 -2.99 -20.09 -6.22
CA ALA A 341 -4.40 -19.74 -6.07
C ALA A 341 -4.75 -18.47 -6.89
N ALA A 342 -3.88 -17.46 -6.88
CA ALA A 342 -4.05 -16.26 -7.68
C ALA A 342 -3.98 -16.58 -9.20
N ALA A 343 -2.98 -17.34 -9.63
CA ALA A 343 -2.83 -17.79 -11.01
C ALA A 343 -4.04 -18.60 -11.48
N PHE A 344 -4.55 -19.51 -10.64
CA PHE A 344 -5.75 -20.30 -10.93
C PHE A 344 -6.98 -19.41 -11.05
N ALA A 345 -7.16 -18.46 -10.13
CA ALA A 345 -8.26 -17.52 -10.16
C ALA A 345 -8.21 -16.60 -11.40
N ALA A 346 -7.01 -16.25 -11.89
CA ALA A 346 -6.82 -15.55 -13.16
C ALA A 346 -7.18 -16.44 -14.36
N ALA A 347 -6.76 -17.71 -14.34
CA ALA A 347 -7.02 -18.67 -15.41
C ALA A 347 -8.52 -18.96 -15.58
N VAL A 348 -9.25 -19.23 -14.50
CA VAL A 348 -10.71 -19.50 -14.51
C VAL A 348 -11.53 -18.30 -14.99
N ARG A 349 -11.02 -17.07 -14.79
CA ARG A 349 -11.70 -15.82 -15.20
C ARG A 349 -11.27 -15.32 -16.57
N SER A 350 -10.32 -15.97 -17.22
CA SER A 350 -9.86 -15.63 -18.57
C SER A 350 -10.77 -16.23 -19.64
N PRO A 351 -10.85 -15.64 -20.84
CA PRO A 351 -11.63 -16.19 -21.95
C PRO A 351 -11.23 -17.63 -22.29
N ALA A 352 -12.20 -18.49 -22.63
CA ALA A 352 -11.98 -19.92 -22.88
C ALA A 352 -10.94 -20.21 -23.97
N ARG A 353 -10.76 -19.30 -24.94
CA ARG A 353 -9.80 -19.41 -26.06
C ARG A 353 -8.34 -19.16 -25.66
N THR A 354 -8.06 -18.85 -24.40
CA THR A 354 -6.69 -18.54 -23.94
C THR A 354 -5.86 -19.82 -23.90
N ARG A 355 -4.70 -19.81 -24.59
CA ARG A 355 -3.77 -20.96 -24.62
C ARG A 355 -3.00 -21.06 -23.30
N LEU A 356 -2.52 -22.27 -22.96
CA LEU A 356 -1.72 -22.54 -21.75
C LEU A 356 -0.50 -21.62 -21.60
N TRP A 357 0.29 -21.44 -22.67
CA TRP A 357 1.46 -20.57 -22.63
C TRP A 357 1.09 -19.10 -22.37
N GLN A 358 -0.10 -18.66 -22.80
CA GLN A 358 -0.57 -17.28 -22.55
C GLN A 358 -0.93 -17.07 -21.08
N HIS A 359 -1.46 -18.10 -20.40
CA HIS A 359 -1.70 -18.03 -18.95
C HIS A 359 -0.39 -17.90 -18.18
N SER A 360 0.60 -18.72 -18.54
CA SER A 360 1.95 -18.67 -17.99
C SER A 360 2.57 -17.29 -18.20
N LEU A 361 2.66 -16.80 -19.44
CA LEU A 361 3.28 -15.52 -19.75
C LEU A 361 2.58 -14.34 -19.06
N ARG A 362 1.24 -14.28 -19.11
CA ARG A 362 0.50 -13.17 -18.49
C ARG A 362 0.66 -13.16 -16.98
N THR A 363 0.66 -14.33 -16.34
CA THR A 363 0.87 -14.44 -14.89
C THR A 363 2.29 -14.07 -14.50
N GLY A 364 3.29 -14.57 -15.24
CA GLY A 364 4.70 -14.21 -15.07
C GLY A 364 4.93 -12.69 -15.17
N VAL A 365 4.49 -12.08 -16.27
CA VAL A 365 4.64 -10.63 -16.49
C VAL A 365 3.88 -9.82 -15.44
N ALA A 366 2.64 -10.20 -15.13
CA ALA A 366 1.86 -9.46 -14.14
C ALA A 366 2.42 -9.57 -12.73
N PHE A 367 2.94 -10.74 -12.33
CA PHE A 367 3.53 -10.91 -11.01
C PHE A 367 4.87 -10.17 -10.92
N ALA A 368 5.69 -10.21 -11.97
CA ALA A 368 6.90 -9.40 -12.09
C ALA A 368 6.62 -7.89 -11.98
N LEU A 369 5.62 -7.38 -12.72
CA LEU A 369 5.19 -5.98 -12.62
C LEU A 369 4.62 -5.63 -11.24
N THR A 370 3.92 -6.57 -10.60
CA THR A 370 3.41 -6.38 -9.24
C THR A 370 4.57 -6.21 -8.27
N MET A 371 5.56 -7.09 -8.31
CA MET A 371 6.74 -6.98 -7.44
C MET A 371 7.63 -5.79 -7.78
N LEU A 372 7.68 -5.34 -9.04
CA LEU A 372 8.37 -4.12 -9.43
C LEU A 372 7.77 -2.88 -8.76
N VAL A 373 6.46 -2.87 -8.50
CA VAL A 373 5.78 -1.79 -7.75
C VAL A 373 5.89 -2.02 -6.24
N VAL A 374 5.69 -3.27 -5.78
CA VAL A 374 5.59 -3.62 -4.37
C VAL A 374 6.95 -3.58 -3.66
N ALA A 375 8.02 -4.09 -4.26
CA ALA A 375 9.31 -4.14 -3.60
C ALA A 375 9.83 -2.74 -3.23
N PRO A 376 9.85 -1.73 -4.13
CA PRO A 376 10.28 -0.38 -3.77
C PRO A 376 9.43 0.28 -2.68
N VAL A 377 8.11 0.05 -2.65
CA VAL A 377 7.25 0.67 -1.62
C VAL A 377 7.40 0.01 -0.24
N THR A 378 7.97 -1.20 -0.16
CA THR A 378 8.37 -1.84 1.11
C THR A 378 9.73 -1.35 1.63
N HIS A 379 10.41 -0.46 0.92
CA HIS A 379 11.63 0.18 1.40
C HIS A 379 11.35 0.95 2.69
N VAL A 380 12.19 0.75 3.69
CA VAL A 380 12.14 1.47 4.95
C VAL A 380 13.50 2.09 5.19
N GLU A 381 13.54 3.41 5.34
CA GLU A 381 14.72 4.13 5.78
C GLU A 381 14.32 5.08 6.90
N ALA A 382 14.80 4.80 8.10
CA ALA A 382 14.65 5.68 9.26
C ALA A 382 16.05 6.00 9.77
N ARG A 383 16.41 7.29 9.77
CA ARG A 383 17.66 7.78 10.34
C ARG A 383 17.32 8.73 11.48
N PHE A 384 17.83 8.44 12.67
CA PHE A 384 17.74 9.28 13.84
C PHE A 384 19.14 9.72 14.23
N GLY A 385 19.45 11.01 14.05
CA GLY A 385 20.73 11.61 14.47
C GLY A 385 20.51 12.77 15.43
N LEU A 386 21.17 12.72 16.58
CA LEU A 386 21.38 13.88 17.45
C LEU A 386 22.69 14.55 17.02
N SER A 387 22.60 15.70 16.35
CA SER A 387 23.79 16.46 15.97
C SER A 387 24.05 17.50 17.05
N VAL A 388 24.97 17.18 17.96
CA VAL A 388 25.46 18.13 18.96
C VAL A 388 26.66 18.85 18.35
N LEU A 389 26.47 20.13 18.05
CA LEU A 389 27.54 21.11 17.87
C LEU A 389 28.51 20.87 16.69
N GLY A 390 28.04 20.47 15.50
CA GLY A 390 28.85 20.54 14.26
C GLY A 390 30.15 19.72 14.25
N ILE A 391 30.38 18.87 15.25
CA ILE A 391 31.53 17.97 15.38
C ILE A 391 31.02 16.54 15.13
N GLY A 392 30.68 16.24 13.88
CA GLY A 392 30.33 14.89 13.44
C GLY A 392 29.03 14.31 14.04
N GLU A 393 28.48 13.30 13.37
CA GLU A 393 27.44 12.45 13.94
C GLU A 393 28.09 11.67 15.10
N LEU A 394 27.59 11.83 16.34
CA LEU A 394 27.99 10.91 17.40
C LEU A 394 27.29 9.57 17.14
N ASP A 395 28.01 8.64 16.51
CA ASP A 395 27.58 7.26 16.23
C ASP A 395 27.05 6.52 17.49
N SER A 396 27.37 7.01 18.69
CA SER A 396 26.96 6.41 19.97
C SER A 396 25.55 6.76 20.44
N LEU A 397 24.87 7.73 19.81
CA LEU A 397 23.52 8.18 20.21
C LEU A 397 22.51 8.24 19.04
N GLY A 398 22.94 7.89 17.82
CA GLY A 398 22.09 7.78 16.64
C GLY A 398 21.51 6.37 16.45
N GLY A 399 20.32 6.29 15.86
CA GLY A 399 19.69 5.02 15.49
C GLY A 399 19.38 4.99 13.99
N GLN A 400 19.85 3.97 13.29
CA GLN A 400 19.58 3.79 11.86
C GLN A 400 18.83 2.49 11.61
N VAL A 401 17.74 2.58 10.85
CA VAL A 401 17.02 1.44 10.28
C VAL A 401 17.02 1.59 8.77
N LEU A 402 17.72 0.68 8.09
CA LEU A 402 17.73 0.61 6.64
C LEU A 402 17.15 -0.73 6.20
N LEU A 403 16.34 -0.71 5.14
CA LEU A 403 15.79 -1.91 4.53
C LEU A 403 15.61 -1.70 3.02
N ARG A 404 16.57 -2.21 2.25
CA ARG A 404 16.68 -2.04 0.80
C ARG A 404 16.37 -3.32 0.03
N PRO A 405 15.34 -3.32 -0.84
CA PRO A 405 15.03 -4.49 -1.67
C PRO A 405 16.02 -4.66 -2.83
N HIS A 406 16.42 -5.89 -3.12
CA HIS A 406 17.05 -6.24 -4.40
C HIS A 406 16.00 -6.35 -5.51
N VAL A 407 15.47 -5.20 -5.96
CA VAL A 407 14.28 -5.12 -6.82
C VAL A 407 14.39 -6.02 -8.05
N TRP A 408 15.52 -6.00 -8.77
CA TRP A 408 15.67 -6.78 -9.99
C TRP A 408 15.72 -8.28 -9.76
N VAL A 409 16.35 -8.73 -8.67
CA VAL A 409 16.38 -10.15 -8.28
C VAL A 409 14.98 -10.61 -7.91
N ILE A 410 14.26 -9.83 -7.10
CA ILE A 410 12.87 -10.11 -6.71
C ILE A 410 11.96 -10.19 -7.95
N VAL A 411 12.11 -9.28 -8.90
CA VAL A 411 11.35 -9.26 -10.17
C VAL A 411 11.66 -10.49 -11.02
N GLY A 412 12.93 -10.93 -11.07
CA GLY A 412 13.35 -12.15 -11.75
C GLY A 412 12.70 -13.40 -11.15
N PHE A 413 12.71 -13.53 -9.81
CA PHE A 413 12.01 -14.62 -9.12
C PHE A 413 10.50 -14.55 -9.36
N ALA A 414 9.89 -13.37 -9.26
CA ALA A 414 8.45 -13.20 -9.51
C ALA A 414 8.07 -13.62 -10.94
N LEU A 415 8.89 -13.29 -11.93
CA LEU A 415 8.69 -13.75 -13.30
C LEU A 415 8.73 -15.28 -13.38
N LEU A 416 9.76 -15.92 -12.80
CA LEU A 416 9.92 -17.38 -12.81
C LEU A 416 8.74 -18.08 -12.13
N TRP A 417 8.39 -17.66 -10.92
CA TRP A 417 7.25 -18.19 -10.16
C TRP A 417 5.94 -18.03 -10.92
N GLY A 418 5.69 -16.85 -11.48
CA GLY A 418 4.48 -16.58 -12.24
C GLY A 418 4.39 -17.38 -13.55
N LEU A 419 5.52 -17.66 -14.21
CA LEU A 419 5.56 -18.53 -15.39
C LEU A 419 5.23 -19.99 -15.01
N VAL A 420 5.89 -20.53 -13.99
CA VAL A 420 5.70 -21.93 -13.55
C VAL A 420 4.29 -22.15 -12.99
N LEU A 421 3.88 -21.34 -12.01
CA LEU A 421 2.57 -21.48 -11.38
C LEU A 421 1.44 -21.06 -12.33
N GLY A 422 1.68 -20.12 -13.25
CA GLY A 422 0.74 -19.78 -14.31
C GLY A 422 0.47 -20.93 -15.28
N LEU A 423 1.49 -21.73 -15.60
CA LEU A 423 1.32 -22.95 -16.40
C LEU A 423 0.51 -24.01 -15.64
N LEU A 424 0.89 -24.30 -14.39
CA LEU A 424 0.20 -25.27 -13.53
C LEU A 424 -1.27 -24.88 -13.31
N ALA A 425 -1.52 -23.61 -13.01
CA ALA A 425 -2.87 -23.06 -12.88
C ALA A 425 -3.69 -23.20 -14.18
N GLY A 426 -3.06 -22.97 -15.34
CA GLY A 426 -3.70 -23.16 -16.64
C GLY A 426 -4.12 -24.61 -16.89
N LEU A 427 -3.29 -25.58 -16.47
CA LEU A 427 -3.60 -27.02 -16.53
C LEU A 427 -4.72 -27.42 -15.56
N LEU A 428 -4.72 -26.89 -14.34
CA LEU A 428 -5.81 -27.13 -13.38
C LEU A 428 -7.13 -26.53 -13.86
N ALA A 429 -7.08 -25.33 -14.44
CA ALA A 429 -8.25 -24.61 -14.93
C ALA A 429 -8.80 -25.15 -16.27
N SER A 430 -8.14 -26.10 -16.94
CA SER A 430 -8.71 -26.78 -18.11
C SER A 430 -9.73 -27.85 -17.72
N ARG A 431 -9.69 -28.33 -16.47
CA ARG A 431 -10.61 -29.36 -15.94
C ARG A 431 -11.92 -28.81 -15.39
N VAL A 432 -12.10 -27.49 -15.37
CA VAL A 432 -13.27 -26.82 -14.78
C VAL A 432 -14.07 -26.13 -15.88
N ARG A 433 -15.40 -26.35 -15.93
CA ARG A 433 -16.32 -25.68 -16.86
C ARG A 433 -16.16 -24.16 -16.76
N ARG A 434 -15.84 -23.50 -17.88
CA ARG A 434 -15.61 -22.04 -17.93
C ARG A 434 -16.90 -21.30 -18.27
N LYS A 435 -17.14 -20.16 -17.61
CA LYS A 435 -18.27 -19.28 -17.98
C LYS A 435 -18.07 -18.77 -19.41
N GLY A 436 -18.98 -19.13 -20.31
CA GLY A 436 -18.97 -18.72 -21.72
C GLY A 436 -18.71 -19.85 -22.72
N GLU A 437 -18.55 -21.10 -22.28
CA GLU A 437 -18.65 -22.24 -23.18
C GLU A 437 -20.12 -22.41 -23.59
N VAL A 438 -20.43 -22.03 -24.83
CA VAL A 438 -21.67 -22.44 -25.49
C VAL A 438 -21.45 -23.90 -25.87
N GLU A 439 -22.27 -24.79 -25.30
CA GLU A 439 -22.33 -26.19 -25.67
C GLU A 439 -22.51 -26.27 -27.20
N ARG A 440 -21.54 -26.84 -27.91
CA ARG A 440 -21.69 -27.05 -29.35
C ARG A 440 -22.92 -27.94 -29.53
N PRO A 441 -23.93 -27.54 -30.32
CA PRO A 441 -25.04 -28.43 -30.62
C PRO A 441 -24.48 -29.73 -31.17
N ALA A 442 -24.93 -30.86 -30.62
CA ALA A 442 -24.56 -32.16 -31.15
C ALA A 442 -24.88 -32.20 -32.66
N PRO A 443 -24.00 -32.76 -33.51
CA PRO A 443 -24.32 -32.92 -34.91
C PRO A 443 -25.63 -33.72 -35.03
N PRO A 444 -26.57 -33.33 -35.90
CA PRO A 444 -27.81 -34.06 -36.09
C PRO A 444 -27.48 -35.52 -36.46
N PRO A 445 -28.25 -36.49 -35.96
CA PRO A 445 -28.03 -37.89 -36.29
C PRO A 445 -28.07 -38.07 -37.82
N PRO A 446 -27.15 -38.87 -38.39
CA PRO A 446 -27.32 -39.30 -39.76
C PRO A 446 -28.61 -40.12 -39.82
N ASP A 447 -29.51 -39.72 -40.70
CA ASP A 447 -30.77 -40.38 -41.07
C ASP A 447 -32.06 -39.74 -40.52
N ALA A 448 -32.54 -38.74 -41.26
CA ALA A 448 -33.95 -38.55 -41.54
C ALA A 448 -34.08 -37.94 -42.95
N ARG A 449 -34.00 -38.81 -43.96
CA ARG A 449 -34.52 -38.53 -45.31
C ARG A 449 -35.96 -38.97 -45.38
#